data_AF-A0A6J4Q2U2-F1
#
_entry.id   AF-A0A6J4Q2U2-F1
#
_cell.length_a   1.000
_cell.length_b   1.000
_cell.length_c   1.000
_cell.angle_alpha   90.00
_cell.angle_beta   90.00
_cell.angle_gamma   90.00
#
_symmetry.space_group_name_H-M   'P 1'
#
loop_
_entity.id
_entity.type
_entity.pdbx_description
1 polymer ?
#
loop_
_entity_poly.entity_id
_entity_poly.type
_entity_poly.pdbx_seq_one_letter_code
_entity_poly.pdbx_strand_id
1 'polypeptide(L)'
;MGSTGSTFVGGVAPVGSRAALLRGPLFWGSVAAFSGTVVGLFGTVWQAILGDSFYLDPAAQLLAQVPGFVGEALVMSSSPGAVYLAWNALRKTGRRLASLGLALLALLLLAEAVGVAASIYWSTGDRWQGYAAFPYPGLEAAAYFAIVFAPPLVLLPFATLAFAARERRLGGLLSLLFVLSLPFGTLRFWLFPREPTVMIEPTTELVASVLGWNPSGVSLLEAPLWVLLGAMFLRRARFGALGEAFRVREKENLEAARRLYGEGLGRGDASVVDELVSEDFRDLKRGSRGRLGMERVFSALWRSYPDLAVSIEDQRAEDDLVRTRLVLSGTDRGGVLWYPPTGRHATFAAEFMDRFSKGRLIEHSGEADTGDLLRQLGLPETHAPSPPDA
;
A
#
# COMPACT_ATOMS: atom_id res chain seq x y z
N MET A 1 37.23 -5.70 -9.08
CA MET A 1 36.43 -4.55 -9.56
C MET A 1 35.67 -5.06 -10.78
N GLY A 2 34.37 -5.33 -10.78
CA GLY A 2 33.25 -4.75 -10.06
C GLY A 2 32.26 -4.28 -11.12
N SER A 3 31.35 -5.15 -11.56
CA SER A 3 30.16 -4.74 -12.32
C SER A 3 29.06 -5.82 -12.24
N THR A 4 28.31 -5.80 -11.14
CA THR A 4 26.99 -6.43 -11.05
C THR A 4 25.97 -5.52 -11.71
N GLY A 5 25.73 -5.74 -13.00
CA GLY A 5 24.58 -5.18 -13.71
C GLY A 5 23.33 -5.97 -13.36
N SER A 6 22.63 -5.55 -12.31
CA SER A 6 21.25 -5.97 -12.06
C SER A 6 20.32 -5.11 -12.93
N THR A 7 20.01 -5.62 -14.12
CA THR A 7 18.91 -5.11 -14.94
C THR A 7 17.60 -5.56 -14.34
N PHE A 8 16.93 -4.66 -13.64
CA PHE A 8 15.54 -4.78 -13.21
C PHE A 8 14.63 -4.85 -14.45
N VAL A 9 14.33 -6.07 -14.91
CA VAL A 9 13.36 -6.29 -15.99
C VAL A 9 11.95 -6.11 -15.41
N GLY A 10 11.14 -5.32 -16.12
CA GLY A 10 9.82 -4.82 -15.71
C GLY A 10 8.95 -5.83 -14.96
N GLY A 11 8.79 -5.59 -13.65
CA GLY A 11 7.93 -6.37 -12.78
C GLY A 11 6.46 -6.07 -13.05
N VAL A 12 5.75 -7.07 -13.59
CA VAL A 12 4.29 -7.12 -13.50
C VAL A 12 3.93 -7.14 -12.01
N ALA A 13 3.22 -6.12 -11.54
CA ALA A 13 2.81 -6.03 -10.15
C ALA A 13 2.05 -7.33 -9.75
N PRO A 14 2.35 -7.93 -8.57
CA PRO A 14 1.69 -9.16 -8.13
C PRO A 14 0.17 -9.02 -8.19
N VAL A 15 -0.56 -10.05 -8.62
CA VAL A 15 -2.05 -10.03 -8.69
C VAL A 15 -2.69 -9.64 -7.34
N GLY A 16 -2.05 -9.98 -6.22
CA GLY A 16 -2.47 -9.56 -4.87
C GLY A 16 -2.21 -8.09 -4.52
N SER A 17 -1.33 -7.38 -5.23
CA SER A 17 -0.93 -6.00 -4.89
C SER A 17 -2.05 -4.99 -5.13
N ARG A 18 -2.94 -5.24 -6.09
CA ARG A 18 -4.10 -4.37 -6.37
C ARG A 18 -5.16 -4.47 -5.27
N ALA A 19 -5.50 -5.69 -4.85
CA ALA A 19 -6.45 -5.91 -3.75
C ALA A 19 -5.91 -5.35 -2.42
N ALA A 20 -4.60 -5.51 -2.16
CA ALA A 20 -3.94 -4.92 -1.00
C ALA A 20 -3.97 -3.38 -1.03
N LEU A 21 -3.77 -2.77 -2.20
CA LEU A 21 -3.83 -1.32 -2.37
C LEU A 21 -5.23 -0.75 -2.03
N LEU A 22 -6.29 -1.37 -2.55
CA LEU A 22 -7.67 -0.92 -2.36
C LEU A 22 -8.18 -1.02 -0.92
N ARG A 23 -7.55 -1.85 -0.08
CA ARG A 23 -7.87 -2.00 1.34
C ARG A 23 -7.18 -0.95 2.22
N GLY A 24 -6.19 -0.24 1.70
CA GLY A 24 -5.37 0.69 2.48
C GLY A 24 -6.03 2.06 2.69
N PRO A 25 -6.10 2.60 3.93
CA PRO A 25 -6.67 3.93 4.18
C PRO A 25 -5.89 5.05 3.49
N LEU A 26 -4.58 4.88 3.27
CA LEU A 26 -3.76 5.85 2.52
C LEU A 26 -4.14 5.93 1.04
N PHE A 27 -4.60 4.83 0.44
CA PHE A 27 -5.08 4.86 -0.95
C PHE A 27 -6.33 5.73 -1.05
N TRP A 28 -7.30 5.52 -0.16
CA TRP A 28 -8.51 6.35 -0.11
C TRP A 28 -8.24 7.80 0.27
N GLY A 29 -7.28 8.05 1.16
CA GLY A 29 -6.77 9.40 1.42
C GLY A 29 -6.20 10.06 0.16
N SER A 30 -5.45 9.31 -0.67
CA SER A 30 -4.94 9.85 -1.94
C SER A 30 -6.05 10.15 -2.95
N VAL A 31 -7.05 9.28 -3.06
CA VAL A 31 -8.21 9.47 -3.94
C VAL A 31 -8.96 10.72 -3.51
N ALA A 32 -9.26 10.87 -2.22
CA ALA A 32 -9.94 12.03 -1.66
C ALA A 32 -9.17 13.34 -1.90
N ALA A 33 -7.83 13.32 -1.76
CA ALA A 33 -7.00 14.49 -2.05
C ALA A 33 -7.07 14.88 -3.55
N PHE A 34 -6.97 13.91 -4.46
CA PHE A 34 -7.03 14.20 -5.90
C PHE A 34 -8.41 14.64 -6.36
N SER A 35 -9.46 13.88 -6.00
CA SER A 35 -10.83 14.22 -6.40
C SER A 35 -11.27 15.53 -5.77
N GLY A 36 -10.95 15.74 -4.48
CA GLY A 36 -11.24 16.98 -3.79
C GLY A 36 -10.54 18.18 -4.40
N THR A 37 -9.27 18.03 -4.81
CA THR A 37 -8.55 19.14 -5.48
C THR A 37 -9.21 19.49 -6.80
N VAL A 38 -9.56 18.49 -7.62
CA VAL A 38 -10.20 18.74 -8.93
C VAL A 38 -11.56 19.40 -8.76
N VAL A 39 -12.41 18.85 -7.89
CA VAL A 39 -13.78 19.33 -7.65
C VAL A 39 -13.77 20.70 -6.97
N GLY A 40 -12.91 20.90 -5.97
CA GLY A 40 -12.79 22.14 -5.23
C GLY A 40 -12.17 23.26 -6.04
N LEU A 41 -11.14 22.96 -6.84
CA LEU A 41 -10.56 23.96 -7.75
C LEU A 41 -11.56 24.36 -8.83
N PHE A 42 -12.32 23.41 -9.36
CA PHE A 42 -13.42 23.71 -10.27
C PHE A 42 -14.43 24.64 -9.61
N GLY A 43 -14.87 24.35 -8.37
CA GLY A 43 -15.76 25.24 -7.61
C GLY A 43 -15.22 26.66 -7.46
N THR A 44 -13.96 26.79 -7.02
CA THR A 44 -13.30 28.10 -6.86
C THR A 44 -13.24 28.89 -8.17
N VAL A 45 -12.78 28.26 -9.26
CA VAL A 45 -12.69 28.93 -10.58
C VAL A 45 -14.07 29.29 -11.11
N TRP A 46 -15.03 28.39 -10.94
CA TRP A 46 -16.39 28.57 -11.45
C TRP A 46 -17.11 29.72 -10.74
N GLN A 47 -17.00 29.79 -9.40
CA GLN A 47 -17.51 30.93 -8.65
C GLN A 47 -16.82 32.23 -9.03
N ALA A 48 -15.50 32.21 -9.23
CA ALA A 48 -14.75 33.40 -9.63
C ALA A 48 -15.19 33.95 -11.00
N ILE A 49 -15.64 33.07 -11.92
CA ILE A 49 -16.17 33.46 -13.24
C ILE A 49 -17.59 34.01 -13.14
N LEU A 50 -18.45 33.39 -12.33
CA LEU A 50 -19.85 33.79 -12.19
C LEU A 50 -20.03 35.03 -11.30
N GLY A 51 -19.08 35.30 -10.40
CA GLY A 51 -19.12 36.38 -9.42
C GLY A 51 -20.17 36.19 -8.32
N ASP A 52 -20.23 37.10 -7.34
CA ASP A 52 -21.27 37.15 -6.29
C ASP A 52 -22.62 37.71 -6.80
N SER A 53 -22.93 37.50 -8.09
CA SER A 53 -24.10 38.08 -8.71
C SER A 53 -25.37 37.42 -8.17
N PHE A 54 -25.99 38.06 -7.18
CA PHE A 54 -27.32 37.76 -6.59
C PHE A 54 -28.47 37.62 -7.61
N TYR A 55 -28.21 37.81 -8.91
CA TYR A 55 -29.17 37.78 -10.02
C TYR A 55 -29.00 36.57 -10.96
N LEU A 56 -28.16 35.60 -10.61
CA LEU A 56 -27.94 34.39 -11.40
C LEU A 56 -29.01 33.34 -11.15
N ASP A 57 -29.48 32.69 -12.23
CA ASP A 57 -30.35 31.51 -12.25
C ASP A 57 -30.05 30.58 -11.06
N PRO A 58 -31.07 30.07 -10.33
CA PRO A 58 -30.85 29.14 -9.22
C PRO A 58 -29.91 27.97 -9.54
N ALA A 59 -29.93 27.47 -10.78
CA ALA A 59 -29.02 26.43 -11.23
C ALA A 59 -27.55 26.91 -11.30
N ALA A 60 -27.31 28.15 -11.72
CA ALA A 60 -25.97 28.74 -11.76
C ALA A 60 -25.40 28.96 -10.35
N GLN A 61 -26.24 29.33 -9.39
CA GLN A 61 -25.82 29.47 -7.98
C GLN A 61 -25.41 28.14 -7.35
N LEU A 62 -26.16 27.06 -7.62
CA LEU A 62 -25.79 25.71 -7.20
C LEU A 62 -24.44 25.27 -7.79
N LEU A 63 -24.24 25.50 -9.08
CA LEU A 63 -23.00 25.16 -9.76
C LEU A 63 -21.81 25.99 -9.25
N ALA A 64 -22.04 27.22 -8.75
CA ALA A 64 -21.03 28.07 -8.13
C ALA A 64 -20.53 27.54 -6.78
N GLN A 65 -21.44 27.15 -5.89
CA GLN A 65 -21.07 26.91 -4.47
C GLN A 65 -20.84 25.43 -4.13
N VAL A 66 -21.68 24.53 -4.63
CA VAL A 66 -21.68 23.11 -4.22
C VAL A 66 -20.36 22.40 -4.54
N PRO A 67 -19.74 22.57 -5.73
CA PRO A 67 -18.46 21.93 -6.01
C PRO A 67 -17.34 22.42 -5.07
N GLY A 68 -17.39 23.67 -4.61
CA GLY A 68 -16.46 24.21 -3.63
C GLY A 68 -16.52 23.42 -2.32
N PHE A 69 -17.71 23.41 -1.68
CA PHE A 69 -17.96 22.69 -0.42
C PHE A 69 -17.60 21.19 -0.51
N VAL A 70 -18.02 20.52 -1.60
CA VAL A 70 -17.73 19.10 -1.81
C VAL A 70 -16.22 18.87 -1.99
N GLY A 71 -15.55 19.74 -2.74
CA GLY A 71 -14.12 19.67 -2.97
C GLY A 71 -13.31 19.84 -1.70
N GLU A 72 -13.66 20.82 -0.88
CA GLU A 72 -13.04 21.08 0.42
C GLU A 72 -13.24 19.91 1.38
N ALA A 73 -14.47 19.44 1.51
CA ALA A 73 -14.79 18.26 2.31
C ALA A 73 -13.94 17.04 1.91
N LEU A 74 -13.74 16.81 0.61
CA LEU A 74 -12.93 15.71 0.10
C LEU A 74 -11.43 15.88 0.41
N VAL A 75 -10.83 17.06 0.17
CA VAL A 75 -9.41 17.26 0.50
C VAL A 75 -9.17 17.19 2.00
N MET A 76 -10.06 17.75 2.83
CA MET A 76 -9.95 17.66 4.28
C MET A 76 -10.11 16.23 4.78
N SER A 77 -10.95 15.43 4.13
CA SER A 77 -11.09 13.99 4.40
C SER A 77 -9.85 13.17 4.06
N SER A 78 -8.86 13.72 3.34
CA SER A 78 -7.56 13.07 3.15
C SER A 78 -6.64 13.20 4.37
N SER A 79 -6.84 14.21 5.21
CA SER A 79 -5.97 14.53 6.35
C SER A 79 -5.82 13.42 7.42
N PRO A 80 -6.82 12.53 7.67
CA PRO A 80 -6.63 11.35 8.53
C PRO A 80 -5.53 10.39 8.05
N GLY A 81 -5.08 10.47 6.79
CA GLY A 81 -3.90 9.73 6.33
C GLY A 81 -2.66 10.00 7.19
N ALA A 82 -2.53 11.19 7.79
CA ALA A 82 -1.48 11.50 8.75
C ALA A 82 -1.62 10.73 10.08
N VAL A 83 -2.85 10.51 10.54
CA VAL A 83 -3.14 9.70 11.74
C VAL A 83 -2.68 8.27 11.51
N TYR A 84 -3.00 7.69 10.36
CA TYR A 84 -2.59 6.31 10.04
C TYR A 84 -1.07 6.12 10.14
N LEU A 85 -0.28 7.11 9.74
CA LEU A 85 1.19 7.06 9.81
C LEU A 85 1.73 7.24 11.23
N ALA A 86 1.05 8.03 12.05
CA ALA A 86 1.51 8.38 13.40
C ALA A 86 0.91 7.49 14.51
N TRP A 87 -0.14 6.70 14.21
CA TRP A 87 -0.95 5.98 15.19
C TRP A 87 -0.14 5.07 16.11
N ASN A 88 0.80 4.30 15.55
CA ASN A 88 1.62 3.36 16.30
C ASN A 88 2.81 4.03 17.01
N ALA A 89 3.26 5.20 16.52
CA ALA A 89 4.47 5.85 17.01
C ALA A 89 4.25 6.62 18.33
N LEU A 90 3.05 7.19 18.54
CA LEU A 90 2.85 8.24 19.56
C LEU A 90 1.98 7.83 20.77
N ARG A 91 1.61 6.54 20.89
CA ARG A 91 0.86 5.95 22.01
C ARG A 91 -0.29 6.87 22.52
N LYS A 92 -0.29 7.29 23.80
CA LYS A 92 -1.41 7.99 24.45
C LYS A 92 -1.55 9.46 24.00
N THR A 93 -0.45 10.18 23.82
CA THR A 93 -0.47 11.60 23.41
C THR A 93 -0.88 11.75 21.94
N GLY A 94 -0.40 10.86 21.07
CA GLY A 94 -0.80 10.83 19.67
C GLY A 94 -2.30 10.55 19.48
N ARG A 95 -2.87 9.65 20.28
CA ARG A 95 -4.31 9.34 20.24
C ARG A 95 -5.19 10.55 20.57
N ARG A 96 -4.79 11.38 21.54
CA ARG A 96 -5.55 12.60 21.91
C ARG A 96 -5.54 13.65 20.80
N LEU A 97 -4.37 13.90 20.21
CA LEU A 97 -4.25 14.84 19.09
C LEU A 97 -5.01 14.33 17.86
N ALA A 98 -4.93 13.03 17.58
CA ALA A 98 -5.67 12.41 16.48
C ALA A 98 -7.19 12.51 16.70
N SER A 99 -7.68 12.24 17.91
CA SER A 99 -9.11 12.38 18.22
C SER A 99 -9.59 13.83 18.11
N LEU A 100 -8.76 14.80 18.51
CA LEU A 100 -9.08 16.22 18.36
C LEU A 100 -9.19 16.61 16.88
N GLY A 101 -8.19 16.25 16.06
CA GLY A 101 -8.21 16.52 14.63
C GLY A 101 -9.40 15.86 13.92
N LEU A 102 -9.71 14.61 14.28
CA LEU A 102 -10.87 13.90 13.73
C LEU A 102 -12.21 14.52 14.14
N ALA A 103 -12.32 15.00 15.40
CA ALA A 103 -13.53 15.68 15.86
C ALA A 103 -13.74 17.02 15.14
N LEU A 104 -12.66 17.79 14.95
CA LEU A 104 -12.70 19.04 14.18
C LEU A 104 -13.05 18.77 12.71
N LEU A 105 -12.50 17.70 12.12
CA LEU A 105 -12.85 17.28 10.76
C LEU A 105 -14.33 16.92 10.65
N ALA A 106 -14.88 16.16 11.62
CA ALA A 106 -16.29 15.80 11.61
C ALA A 106 -17.21 17.03 11.73
N LEU A 107 -16.82 18.02 12.54
CA LEU A 107 -17.54 19.30 12.65
C LEU A 107 -17.49 20.09 11.34
N LEU A 108 -16.33 20.14 10.68
CA LEU A 108 -16.18 20.77 9.36
C LEU A 108 -17.07 20.06 8.32
N LEU A 109 -17.02 18.73 8.23
CA LEU A 109 -17.83 17.98 7.27
C LEU A 109 -19.35 18.17 7.50
N LEU A 110 -19.77 18.29 8.76
CA LEU A 110 -21.16 18.63 9.07
C LEU A 110 -21.52 20.05 8.60
N ALA A 111 -20.61 21.00 8.80
CA ALA A 111 -20.81 22.37 8.34
C ALA A 111 -20.90 22.46 6.81
N GLU A 112 -20.02 21.76 6.09
CA GLU A 112 -20.06 21.63 4.62
C GLU A 112 -21.40 21.06 4.14
N ALA A 113 -21.91 20.02 4.81
CA ALA A 113 -23.21 19.44 4.48
C ALA A 113 -24.36 20.45 4.69
N VAL A 114 -24.29 21.28 5.73
CA VAL A 114 -25.25 22.37 5.96
C VAL A 114 -25.12 23.45 4.87
N GLY A 115 -23.90 23.81 4.46
CA GLY A 115 -23.66 24.75 3.36
C GLY A 115 -24.25 24.29 2.03
N VAL A 116 -24.09 23.00 1.70
CA VAL A 116 -24.74 22.38 0.54
C VAL A 116 -26.27 22.41 0.66
N ALA A 117 -26.82 22.03 1.83
CA ALA A 117 -28.26 22.03 2.06
C ALA A 117 -28.87 23.44 1.98
N ALA A 118 -28.17 24.45 2.51
CA ALA A 118 -28.55 25.85 2.39
C ALA A 118 -28.53 26.29 0.92
N SER A 119 -27.46 25.98 0.17
CA SER A 119 -27.36 26.29 -1.26
C SER A 119 -28.53 25.71 -2.08
N ILE A 120 -28.95 24.47 -1.77
CA ILE A 120 -30.13 23.84 -2.38
C ILE A 120 -31.43 24.52 -1.95
N TYR A 121 -31.55 24.91 -0.68
CA TYR A 121 -32.73 25.58 -0.17
C TYR A 121 -32.96 26.93 -0.85
N TRP A 122 -31.90 27.74 -0.99
CA TRP A 122 -31.96 29.07 -1.60
C TRP A 122 -32.25 29.02 -3.11
N SER A 123 -31.87 27.92 -3.77
CA SER A 123 -32.03 27.73 -5.22
C SER A 123 -33.37 27.07 -5.63
N THR A 124 -34.32 26.87 -4.71
CA THR A 124 -35.60 26.20 -5.02
C THR A 124 -36.82 27.11 -4.83
N GLY A 125 -37.66 27.21 -5.87
CA GLY A 125 -38.95 27.93 -5.85
C GLY A 125 -38.81 29.46 -5.82
N ASP A 126 -39.83 30.15 -5.29
CA ASP A 126 -39.88 31.62 -5.19
C ASP A 126 -38.91 32.21 -4.14
N ARG A 127 -38.12 31.36 -3.49
CA ARG A 127 -37.16 31.74 -2.42
C ARG A 127 -35.89 32.40 -2.97
N TRP A 128 -35.72 32.38 -4.30
CA TRP A 128 -34.59 32.90 -5.05
C TRP A 128 -34.34 34.41 -4.91
N GLN A 129 -35.26 35.17 -4.29
CA GLN A 129 -35.09 36.61 -4.03
C GLN A 129 -34.65 36.97 -2.60
N GLY A 130 -34.17 36.00 -1.80
CA GLY A 130 -33.51 36.29 -0.52
C GLY A 130 -34.40 36.74 0.63
N TYR A 131 -35.73 36.77 0.44
CA TYR A 131 -36.69 37.15 1.50
C TYR A 131 -37.10 36.00 2.43
N ALA A 132 -36.85 34.74 2.04
CA ALA A 132 -37.24 33.57 2.82
C ALA A 132 -36.05 33.03 3.62
N ALA A 133 -36.00 33.24 4.93
CA ALA A 133 -34.93 32.72 5.78
C ALA A 133 -34.77 31.19 5.63
N PHE A 134 -33.53 30.70 5.67
CA PHE A 134 -33.26 29.27 5.89
C PHE A 134 -33.95 28.84 7.19
N PRO A 135 -34.55 27.62 7.28
CA PRO A 135 -35.36 27.23 8.44
C PRO A 135 -34.62 27.27 9.78
N TYR A 136 -33.28 27.24 9.75
CA TYR A 136 -32.40 27.28 10.91
C TYR A 136 -31.26 28.31 10.72
N PRO A 137 -31.54 29.62 10.79
CA PRO A 137 -30.57 30.66 10.43
C PRO A 137 -29.34 30.66 11.36
N GLY A 138 -29.52 30.32 12.65
CA GLY A 138 -28.39 30.17 13.58
C GLY A 138 -27.48 28.97 13.26
N LEU A 139 -28.04 27.88 12.75
CA LEU A 139 -27.28 26.71 12.32
C LEU A 139 -26.50 27.00 11.05
N GLU A 140 -27.14 27.68 10.09
CA GLU A 140 -26.51 28.14 8.84
C GLU A 140 -25.33 29.09 9.14
N ALA A 141 -25.53 30.10 9.98
CA ALA A 141 -24.47 31.01 10.37
C ALA A 141 -23.30 30.30 11.07
N ALA A 142 -23.59 29.35 11.96
CA ALA A 142 -22.58 28.54 12.63
C ALA A 142 -21.81 27.64 11.64
N ALA A 143 -22.50 27.08 10.63
CA ALA A 143 -21.88 26.28 9.59
C ALA A 143 -20.94 27.12 8.73
N TYR A 144 -21.36 28.29 8.24
CA TYR A 144 -20.48 29.19 7.49
C TYR A 144 -19.26 29.61 8.30
N PHE A 145 -19.43 29.88 9.60
CA PHE A 145 -18.29 30.17 10.47
C PHE A 145 -17.32 28.98 10.55
N ALA A 146 -17.84 27.76 10.69
CA ALA A 146 -17.01 26.56 10.72
C ALA A 146 -16.29 26.33 9.38
N ILE A 147 -16.95 26.51 8.23
CA ILE A 147 -16.34 26.37 6.90
C ILE A 147 -15.15 27.33 6.75
N VAL A 148 -15.31 28.59 7.18
CA VAL A 148 -14.25 29.61 7.01
C VAL A 148 -13.08 29.43 7.98
N PHE A 149 -13.32 28.96 9.21
CA PHE A 149 -12.30 28.99 10.27
C PHE A 149 -11.83 27.61 10.75
N ALA A 150 -12.58 26.54 10.50
CA ALA A 150 -12.18 25.19 10.91
C ALA A 150 -11.09 24.53 10.06
N PRO A 151 -10.93 24.79 8.74
CA PRO A 151 -9.86 24.18 7.94
C PRO A 151 -8.46 24.25 8.56
N PRO A 152 -7.95 25.42 9.01
CA PRO A 152 -6.66 25.47 9.70
C PRO A 152 -6.69 24.72 11.05
N LEU A 153 -7.81 24.74 11.77
CA LEU A 153 -7.94 24.00 13.03
C LEU A 153 -7.89 22.47 12.82
N VAL A 154 -8.40 21.97 11.70
CA VAL A 154 -8.32 20.56 11.30
C VAL A 154 -6.88 20.16 10.99
N LEU A 155 -6.15 20.99 10.24
CA LEU A 155 -4.80 20.69 9.77
C LEU A 155 -3.75 20.71 10.89
N LEU A 156 -3.89 21.60 11.87
CA LEU A 156 -2.90 21.81 12.93
C LEU A 156 -2.60 20.54 13.76
N PRO A 157 -3.58 19.79 14.29
CA PRO A 157 -3.34 18.52 14.97
C PRO A 157 -2.61 17.50 14.10
N PHE A 158 -2.95 17.41 12.81
CA PHE A 158 -2.32 16.45 11.89
C PHE A 158 -0.89 16.84 11.52
N ALA A 159 -0.61 18.12 11.32
CA ALA A 159 0.75 18.63 11.12
C ALA A 159 1.63 18.34 12.36
N THR A 160 1.08 18.60 13.56
CA THR A 160 1.75 18.33 14.83
C THR A 160 2.06 16.84 14.99
N LEU A 161 1.10 15.97 14.67
CA LEU A 161 1.29 14.52 14.68
C LEU A 161 2.37 14.06 13.71
N ALA A 162 2.40 14.62 12.50
CA ALA A 162 3.41 14.28 11.51
C ALA A 162 4.83 14.64 11.99
N PHE A 163 5.02 15.82 12.57
CA PHE A 163 6.31 16.20 13.17
C PHE A 163 6.68 15.30 14.35
N ALA A 164 5.72 14.99 15.23
CA ALA A 164 5.94 14.11 16.36
C ALA A 164 6.32 12.68 15.91
N ALA A 165 5.77 12.21 14.80
CA ALA A 165 6.14 10.94 14.17
C ALA A 165 7.45 10.99 13.35
N ARG A 166 8.19 12.11 13.40
CA ARG A 166 9.42 12.38 12.64
C ARG A 166 9.23 12.40 11.11
N GLU A 167 8.00 12.52 10.62
CA GLU A 167 7.66 12.65 9.20
C GLU A 167 7.77 14.11 8.76
N ARG A 168 9.00 14.65 8.75
CA ARG A 168 9.28 16.10 8.53
C ARG A 168 8.67 16.65 7.24
N ARG A 169 8.67 15.86 6.15
CA ARG A 169 8.12 16.28 4.85
C ARG A 169 6.59 16.41 4.90
N LEU A 170 5.91 15.45 5.54
CA LEU A 170 4.46 15.49 5.74
C LEU A 170 4.08 16.64 6.67
N GLY A 171 4.80 16.81 7.78
CA GLY A 171 4.58 17.92 8.71
C GLY A 171 4.72 19.27 8.03
N GLY A 172 5.80 19.47 7.26
CA GLY A 172 6.02 20.71 6.51
C GLY A 172 4.92 20.98 5.47
N LEU A 173 4.47 19.95 4.76
CA LEU A 173 3.38 20.08 3.78
C LEU A 173 2.05 20.46 4.44
N LEU A 174 1.67 19.79 5.54
CA LEU A 174 0.45 20.09 6.28
C LEU A 174 0.51 21.46 6.97
N SER A 175 1.68 21.90 7.42
CA SER A 175 1.87 23.25 7.95
C SER A 175 1.76 24.33 6.87
N LEU A 176 2.24 24.06 5.66
CA LEU A 176 2.08 24.99 4.55
C LEU A 176 0.61 25.10 4.12
N LEU A 177 -0.10 23.97 4.05
CA LEU A 177 -1.56 23.96 3.86
C LEU A 177 -2.26 24.74 4.97
N PHE A 178 -1.90 24.50 6.25
CA PHE A 178 -2.44 25.26 7.38
C PHE A 178 -2.29 26.78 7.21
N VAL A 179 -1.10 27.24 6.80
CA VAL A 179 -0.84 28.67 6.61
C VAL A 179 -1.68 29.22 5.46
N LEU A 180 -1.78 28.50 4.35
CA LEU A 180 -2.54 28.96 3.18
C LEU A 180 -4.05 28.93 3.39
N SER A 181 -4.55 28.01 4.25
CA SER A 181 -5.97 27.92 4.62
C SER A 181 -6.37 28.91 5.72
N LEU A 182 -5.46 29.78 6.17
CA LEU A 182 -5.84 30.87 7.06
C LEU A 182 -6.75 31.83 6.28
N PRO A 183 -7.87 32.26 6.87
CA PRO A 183 -8.82 33.16 6.21
C PRO A 183 -8.30 34.61 6.25
N PHE A 184 -7.11 34.86 5.70
CA PHE A 184 -6.47 36.17 5.63
C PHE A 184 -7.39 37.21 5.00
N GLY A 185 -8.23 36.76 4.08
CA GLY A 185 -9.15 37.63 3.40
C GLY A 185 -10.36 38.09 4.20
N THR A 186 -10.93 37.16 4.96
CA THR A 186 -11.99 37.45 5.92
C THR A 186 -11.45 38.31 7.06
N LEU A 187 -10.23 38.04 7.55
CA LEU A 187 -9.54 38.87 8.55
C LEU A 187 -9.36 40.32 8.10
N ARG A 188 -8.99 40.58 6.83
CA ARG A 188 -8.95 41.96 6.31
C ARG A 188 -10.31 42.61 6.33
N PHE A 189 -11.39 41.92 5.99
CA PHE A 189 -12.73 42.53 5.99
C PHE A 189 -13.08 43.08 7.38
N TRP A 190 -12.62 42.42 8.44
CA TRP A 190 -12.77 42.86 9.83
C TRP A 190 -11.73 43.89 10.28
N LEU A 191 -10.47 43.75 9.86
CA LEU A 191 -9.37 44.66 10.22
C LEU A 191 -9.38 45.97 9.42
N PHE A 192 -9.96 45.95 8.23
CA PHE A 192 -10.04 47.06 7.27
C PHE A 192 -11.45 47.06 6.63
N PRO A 193 -12.48 47.48 7.38
CA PRO A 193 -13.84 47.54 6.87
C PRO A 193 -13.91 48.38 5.58
N ARG A 194 -14.67 47.91 4.59
CA ARG A 194 -14.83 48.60 3.30
C ARG A 194 -15.32 50.03 3.52
N GLU A 195 -14.63 51.02 2.95
CA GLU A 195 -15.32 52.27 2.64
C GLU A 195 -16.38 51.96 1.58
N PRO A 196 -17.66 52.37 1.79
CA PRO A 196 -18.78 51.96 0.95
C PRO A 196 -18.71 52.42 -0.51
N THR A 197 -17.70 53.18 -0.90
CA THR A 197 -17.52 53.76 -2.25
C THR A 197 -16.56 52.97 -3.15
N VAL A 198 -15.83 51.98 -2.63
CA VAL A 198 -14.89 51.19 -3.45
C VAL A 198 -15.54 49.86 -3.83
N MET A 199 -16.24 49.85 -4.96
CA MET A 199 -16.58 48.62 -5.66
C MET A 199 -15.26 47.94 -6.07
N ILE A 200 -15.02 46.74 -5.58
CA ILE A 200 -13.86 45.95 -6.02
C ILE A 200 -14.07 45.67 -7.51
N GLU A 201 -13.11 46.03 -8.37
CA GLU A 201 -13.18 45.67 -9.78
C GLU A 201 -13.30 44.14 -9.90
N PRO A 202 -14.14 43.60 -10.81
CA PRO A 202 -14.32 42.15 -10.99
C PRO A 202 -13.01 41.38 -11.22
N THR A 203 -12.02 42.03 -11.82
CA THR A 203 -10.65 41.53 -12.00
C THR A 203 -9.93 41.30 -10.67
N THR A 204 -10.20 42.13 -9.66
CA THR A 204 -9.63 42.03 -8.33
C THR A 204 -10.32 40.93 -7.49
N GLU A 205 -11.62 40.70 -7.67
CA GLU A 205 -12.32 39.55 -7.06
C GLU A 205 -11.84 38.20 -7.62
N LEU A 206 -11.62 38.13 -8.94
CA LEU A 206 -11.03 36.96 -9.58
C LEU A 206 -9.63 36.67 -9.01
N VAL A 207 -8.77 37.68 -8.91
CA VAL A 207 -7.41 37.53 -8.36
C VAL A 207 -7.44 37.16 -6.88
N ALA A 208 -8.35 37.77 -6.09
CA ALA A 208 -8.49 37.47 -4.67
C ALA A 208 -8.99 36.04 -4.41
N SER A 209 -10.03 35.60 -5.10
CA SER A 209 -10.59 34.24 -4.97
C SER A 209 -9.57 33.17 -5.41
N VAL A 210 -8.86 33.41 -6.51
CA VAL A 210 -7.79 32.53 -7.03
C VAL A 210 -6.60 32.42 -6.08
N LEU A 211 -6.16 33.53 -5.48
CA LEU A 211 -5.01 33.57 -4.56
C LEU A 211 -5.36 33.12 -3.12
N GLY A 212 -6.56 32.58 -2.88
CA GLY A 212 -6.94 32.00 -1.59
C GLY A 212 -7.49 33.00 -0.57
N TRP A 213 -7.92 34.19 -1.00
CA TRP A 213 -8.50 35.21 -0.14
C TRP A 213 -9.95 34.87 0.26
N ASN A 214 -10.69 34.20 -0.63
CA ASN A 214 -12.07 33.72 -0.42
C ASN A 214 -12.41 32.57 -1.40
N PRO A 215 -11.72 31.41 -1.31
CA PRO A 215 -12.08 30.26 -2.14
C PRO A 215 -13.37 29.62 -1.61
N SER A 216 -14.23 29.12 -2.50
CA SER A 216 -15.37 28.28 -2.09
C SER A 216 -15.01 26.83 -1.81
N GLY A 217 -13.77 26.45 -2.13
CA GLY A 217 -13.19 25.20 -1.67
C GLY A 217 -11.68 25.27 -1.73
N VAL A 218 -11.08 24.72 -2.79
CA VAL A 218 -9.60 24.65 -2.91
C VAL A 218 -9.07 25.83 -3.73
N SER A 219 -8.15 26.60 -3.15
CA SER A 219 -7.48 27.71 -3.86
C SER A 219 -6.42 27.21 -4.85
N LEU A 220 -6.04 28.03 -5.84
CA LEU A 220 -4.97 27.69 -6.78
C LEU A 220 -3.61 27.55 -6.09
N LEU A 221 -3.40 28.22 -4.95
CA LEU A 221 -2.16 28.12 -4.17
C LEU A 221 -2.06 26.80 -3.40
N GLU A 222 -3.18 26.28 -2.89
CA GLU A 222 -3.21 25.04 -2.13
C GLU A 222 -3.33 23.80 -3.00
N ALA A 223 -3.97 23.89 -4.17
CA ALA A 223 -4.21 22.75 -5.06
C ALA A 223 -2.94 21.90 -5.32
N PRO A 224 -1.77 22.48 -5.65
CA PRO A 224 -0.54 21.70 -5.82
C PRO A 224 -0.13 20.94 -4.55
N LEU A 225 -0.37 21.51 -3.36
CA LEU A 225 -0.01 20.90 -2.09
C LEU A 225 -0.92 19.73 -1.74
N TRP A 226 -2.22 19.84 -2.02
CA TRP A 226 -3.16 18.73 -1.89
C TRP A 226 -2.84 17.60 -2.86
N VAL A 227 -2.46 17.91 -4.10
CA VAL A 227 -1.97 16.91 -5.07
C VAL A 227 -0.68 16.25 -4.58
N LEU A 228 0.27 17.01 -4.02
CA LEU A 228 1.49 16.46 -3.45
C LEU A 228 1.21 15.55 -2.24
N LEU A 229 0.24 15.92 -1.39
CA LEU A 229 -0.21 15.09 -0.27
C LEU A 229 -0.78 13.76 -0.78
N GLY A 230 -1.67 13.82 -1.77
CA GLY A 230 -2.25 12.65 -2.43
C GLY A 230 -1.17 11.76 -3.06
N ALA A 231 -0.22 12.33 -3.78
CA ALA A 231 0.89 11.61 -4.41
C ALA A 231 1.77 10.91 -3.37
N MET A 232 2.04 11.56 -2.24
CA MET A 232 2.81 10.98 -1.15
C MET A 232 2.09 9.79 -0.51
N PHE A 233 0.78 9.91 -0.26
CA PHE A 233 -0.03 8.80 0.25
C PHE A 233 -0.12 7.64 -0.74
N LEU A 234 -0.35 7.91 -2.02
CA LEU A 234 -0.41 6.88 -3.06
C LEU A 234 0.92 6.13 -3.18
N ARG A 235 2.05 6.85 -3.15
CA ARG A 235 3.39 6.24 -3.18
C ARG A 235 3.55 5.28 -1.99
N ARG A 236 3.19 5.72 -0.79
CA ARG A 236 3.35 4.90 0.43
C ARG A 236 2.40 3.70 0.45
N ALA A 237 1.16 3.88 -0.01
CA ALA A 237 0.21 2.78 -0.17
C ALA A 237 0.74 1.71 -1.15
N ARG A 238 1.34 2.13 -2.27
CA ARG A 238 1.96 1.21 -3.25
C ARG A 238 3.12 0.42 -2.65
N PHE A 239 4.04 1.08 -1.95
CA PHE A 239 5.16 0.40 -1.29
C PHE A 239 4.67 -0.61 -0.23
N GLY A 240 3.68 -0.24 0.59
CA GLY A 240 3.08 -1.14 1.57
C GLY A 240 2.42 -2.36 0.93
N ALA A 241 1.62 -2.14 -0.13
CA ALA A 241 0.95 -3.22 -0.86
C ALA A 241 1.93 -4.17 -1.57
N LEU A 242 3.05 -3.65 -2.08
CA LEU A 242 4.12 -4.48 -2.65
C LEU A 242 4.80 -5.33 -1.57
N GLY A 243 5.17 -4.72 -0.44
CA GLY A 243 5.80 -5.44 0.67
C GLY A 243 4.91 -6.57 1.22
N GLU A 244 3.61 -6.33 1.36
CA GLU A 244 2.67 -7.37 1.78
C GLU A 244 2.54 -8.48 0.74
N ALA A 245 2.47 -8.14 -0.55
CA ALA A 245 2.42 -9.14 -1.62
C ALA A 245 3.69 -10.01 -1.68
N PHE A 246 4.87 -9.45 -1.38
CA PHE A 246 6.11 -10.21 -1.26
C PHE A 246 6.05 -11.18 -0.07
N ARG A 247 5.65 -10.72 1.12
CA ARG A 247 5.51 -11.60 2.30
C ARG A 247 4.53 -12.75 2.09
N VAL A 248 3.39 -12.46 1.44
CA VAL A 248 2.40 -13.50 1.12
C VAL A 248 3.01 -14.54 0.18
N ARG A 249 3.72 -14.10 -0.87
CA ARG A 249 4.41 -15.00 -1.80
C ARG A 249 5.51 -15.81 -1.12
N GLU A 250 6.35 -15.18 -0.29
CA GLU A 250 7.38 -15.87 0.49
C GLU A 250 6.76 -16.97 1.36
N LYS A 251 5.63 -16.67 2.03
CA LYS A 251 4.90 -17.64 2.83
C LYS A 251 4.34 -18.79 1.99
N GLU A 252 3.74 -18.50 0.84
CA GLU A 252 3.23 -19.51 -0.10
C GLU A 252 4.37 -20.42 -0.61
N ASN A 253 5.52 -19.83 -0.96
CA ASN A 253 6.70 -20.59 -1.42
C ASN A 253 7.29 -21.47 -0.30
N LEU A 254 7.36 -20.98 0.93
CA LEU A 254 7.78 -21.76 2.09
C LEU A 254 6.86 -22.97 2.32
N GLU A 255 5.54 -22.76 2.23
CA GLU A 255 4.54 -23.82 2.37
C GLU A 255 4.64 -24.84 1.24
N ALA A 256 4.81 -24.39 -0.01
CA ALA A 256 5.02 -25.26 -1.16
C ALA A 256 6.30 -26.12 -0.99
N ALA A 257 7.44 -25.52 -0.63
CA ALA A 257 8.67 -26.26 -0.36
C ALA A 257 8.50 -27.26 0.80
N ARG A 258 7.78 -26.87 1.86
CA ARG A 258 7.49 -27.75 3.00
C ARG A 258 6.66 -28.96 2.58
N ARG A 259 5.61 -28.77 1.78
CA ARG A 259 4.80 -29.88 1.23
C ARG A 259 5.64 -30.76 0.31
N LEU A 260 6.44 -30.17 -0.57
CA LEU A 260 7.30 -30.91 -1.49
C LEU A 260 8.23 -31.89 -0.74
N TYR A 261 8.90 -31.45 0.32
CA TYR A 261 9.83 -32.32 1.05
C TYR A 261 9.16 -33.17 2.14
N GLY A 262 8.15 -32.65 2.84
CA GLY A 262 7.47 -33.38 3.91
C GLY A 262 6.50 -34.45 3.39
N GLU A 263 5.73 -34.13 2.35
CA GLU A 263 4.73 -35.03 1.77
C GLU A 263 5.31 -35.72 0.53
N GLY A 264 5.84 -34.95 -0.43
CA GLY A 264 6.37 -35.51 -1.68
C GLY A 264 7.55 -36.45 -1.44
N LEU A 265 8.62 -35.96 -0.80
CA LEU A 265 9.77 -36.81 -0.45
C LEU A 265 9.48 -37.68 0.78
N GLY A 266 9.05 -37.08 1.90
CA GLY A 266 8.95 -37.77 3.19
C GLY A 266 7.86 -38.84 3.28
N ARG A 267 6.82 -38.79 2.44
CA ARG A 267 5.77 -39.82 2.38
C ARG A 267 5.71 -40.55 1.05
N GLY A 268 6.58 -40.19 0.10
CA GLY A 268 6.59 -40.75 -1.25
C GLY A 268 5.34 -40.40 -2.07
N ASP A 269 4.70 -39.26 -1.80
CA ASP A 269 3.50 -38.82 -2.52
C ASP A 269 3.85 -38.13 -3.85
N ALA A 270 3.80 -38.88 -4.95
CA ALA A 270 4.09 -38.36 -6.29
C ALA A 270 3.12 -37.25 -6.74
N SER A 271 1.88 -37.23 -6.23
CA SER A 271 0.89 -36.22 -6.63
C SER A 271 1.30 -34.79 -6.23
N VAL A 272 2.08 -34.67 -5.15
CA VAL A 272 2.65 -33.39 -4.70
C VAL A 272 3.69 -32.87 -5.70
N VAL A 273 4.46 -33.77 -6.32
CA VAL A 273 5.44 -33.41 -7.36
C VAL A 273 4.71 -32.92 -8.62
N ASP A 274 3.63 -33.60 -9.01
CA ASP A 274 2.78 -33.18 -10.13
C ASP A 274 2.16 -31.79 -9.93
N GLU A 275 1.74 -31.47 -8.70
CA GLU A 275 1.15 -30.18 -8.36
C GLU A 275 2.19 -29.06 -8.35
N LEU A 276 3.31 -29.28 -7.65
CA LEU A 276 4.23 -28.23 -7.23
C LEU A 276 5.45 -28.07 -8.14
N VAL A 277 5.81 -29.04 -8.96
CA VAL A 277 6.99 -28.95 -9.85
C VAL A 277 6.57 -28.53 -11.26
N SER A 278 7.25 -27.53 -11.80
CA SER A 278 7.01 -27.04 -13.16
C SER A 278 7.49 -28.04 -14.22
N GLU A 279 6.89 -28.01 -15.41
CA GLU A 279 7.38 -28.74 -16.58
C GLU A 279 8.75 -28.24 -17.03
N ASP A 280 9.01 -26.95 -16.83
CA ASP A 280 10.29 -26.30 -17.16
C ASP A 280 11.35 -26.47 -16.05
N PHE A 281 11.08 -27.31 -15.04
CA PHE A 281 11.97 -27.53 -13.91
C PHE A 281 13.39 -27.90 -14.32
N ARG A 282 14.38 -27.38 -13.58
CA ARG A 282 15.80 -27.69 -13.77
C ARG A 282 16.49 -27.94 -12.43
N ASP A 283 17.14 -29.09 -12.31
CA ASP A 283 18.13 -29.32 -11.26
C ASP A 283 19.50 -28.85 -11.76
N LEU A 284 20.03 -27.80 -11.14
CA LEU A 284 21.28 -27.16 -11.55
C LEU A 284 22.52 -28.02 -11.21
N LYS A 285 22.42 -28.93 -10.24
CA LYS A 285 23.54 -29.77 -9.81
C LYS A 285 23.51 -31.14 -10.49
N ARG A 286 22.34 -31.77 -10.59
CA ARG A 286 22.19 -33.11 -11.19
C ARG A 286 21.88 -33.06 -12.69
N GLY A 287 21.53 -31.89 -13.23
CA GLY A 287 21.19 -31.71 -14.65
C GLY A 287 19.84 -32.33 -15.05
N SER A 288 19.07 -32.86 -14.10
CA SER A 288 17.74 -33.41 -14.35
C SER A 288 16.75 -32.28 -14.72
N ARG A 289 15.75 -32.61 -15.53
CA ARG A 289 14.79 -31.64 -16.07
C ARG A 289 13.36 -32.14 -15.97
N GLY A 290 12.44 -31.20 -15.81
CA GLY A 290 11.00 -31.43 -15.70
C GLY A 290 10.60 -32.26 -14.48
N ARG A 291 9.30 -32.46 -14.32
CA ARG A 291 8.71 -33.22 -13.19
C ARG A 291 9.30 -34.63 -13.06
N LEU A 292 9.43 -35.33 -14.19
CA LEU A 292 10.06 -36.66 -14.26
C LEU A 292 11.48 -36.68 -13.70
N GLY A 293 12.23 -35.57 -13.83
CA GLY A 293 13.56 -35.44 -13.25
C GLY A 293 13.53 -35.50 -11.72
N MET A 294 12.60 -34.76 -11.10
CA MET A 294 12.41 -34.76 -9.64
C MET A 294 11.88 -36.11 -9.14
N GLU A 295 10.86 -36.67 -9.79
CA GLU A 295 10.27 -37.97 -9.43
C GLU A 295 11.30 -39.10 -9.41
N ARG A 296 12.20 -39.13 -10.39
CA ARG A 296 13.29 -40.12 -10.46
C ARG A 296 14.23 -40.01 -9.27
N VAL A 297 14.52 -38.79 -8.81
CA VAL A 297 15.37 -38.56 -7.64
C VAL A 297 14.66 -39.05 -6.38
N PHE A 298 13.40 -38.68 -6.17
CA PHE A 298 12.63 -39.12 -5.00
C PHE A 298 12.47 -40.65 -4.98
N SER A 299 12.15 -41.25 -6.12
CA SER A 299 12.03 -42.70 -6.28
C SER A 299 13.36 -43.45 -6.14
N ALA A 300 14.49 -42.84 -6.50
CA ALA A 300 15.81 -43.41 -6.21
C ALA A 300 16.08 -43.41 -4.69
N LEU A 301 15.77 -42.31 -4.00
CA LEU A 301 15.95 -42.22 -2.55
C LEU A 301 15.10 -43.27 -1.80
N TRP A 302 13.83 -43.42 -2.16
CA TRP A 302 12.93 -44.43 -1.57
C TRP A 302 13.35 -45.87 -1.87
N ARG A 303 13.96 -46.14 -3.03
CA ARG A 303 14.53 -47.46 -3.32
C ARG A 303 15.74 -47.77 -2.45
N SER A 304 16.62 -46.79 -2.24
CA SER A 304 17.78 -46.91 -1.35
C SER A 304 17.38 -47.04 0.12
N TYR A 305 16.38 -46.26 0.55
CA TYR A 305 15.90 -46.14 1.92
C TYR A 305 14.38 -46.36 1.99
N PRO A 306 13.89 -47.61 2.03
CA PRO A 306 12.45 -47.90 2.11
C PRO A 306 11.79 -47.45 3.43
N ASP A 307 12.59 -47.12 4.44
CA ASP A 307 12.20 -46.58 5.74
C ASP A 307 12.63 -45.10 5.91
N LEU A 308 12.71 -44.36 4.79
CA LEU A 308 13.12 -42.95 4.77
C LEU A 308 12.23 -42.09 5.68
N ALA A 309 12.87 -41.30 6.53
CA ALA A 309 12.25 -40.20 7.27
C ALA A 309 12.92 -38.87 6.91
N VAL A 310 12.11 -37.81 6.81
CA VAL A 310 12.54 -36.45 6.46
C VAL A 310 12.13 -35.51 7.60
N SER A 311 13.08 -34.74 8.12
CA SER A 311 12.84 -33.64 9.05
C SER A 311 13.28 -32.33 8.40
N ILE A 312 12.44 -31.29 8.47
CA ILE A 312 12.78 -29.94 8.01
C ILE A 312 13.26 -29.15 9.24
N GLU A 313 14.56 -28.86 9.28
CA GLU A 313 15.19 -28.20 10.43
C GLU A 313 15.07 -26.68 10.34
N ASP A 314 15.16 -26.12 9.13
CA ASP A 314 15.11 -24.68 8.91
C ASP A 314 14.61 -24.35 7.50
N GLN A 315 13.86 -23.26 7.38
CA GLN A 315 13.39 -22.73 6.10
C GLN A 315 13.37 -21.21 6.11
N ARG A 316 13.95 -20.61 5.07
CA ARG A 316 13.91 -19.17 4.84
C ARG A 316 13.58 -18.87 3.39
N ALA A 317 12.78 -17.83 3.17
CA ALA A 317 12.48 -17.32 1.85
C ALA A 317 13.05 -15.92 1.70
N GLU A 318 13.51 -15.62 0.49
CA GLU A 318 13.89 -14.29 0.03
C GLU A 318 13.33 -14.16 -1.39
N ASP A 319 12.31 -13.33 -1.55
CA ASP A 319 11.56 -13.17 -2.81
C ASP A 319 10.98 -14.49 -3.35
N ASP A 320 11.58 -15.04 -4.41
CA ASP A 320 11.18 -16.25 -5.10
C ASP A 320 12.06 -17.47 -4.77
N LEU A 321 13.08 -17.29 -3.93
CA LEU A 321 14.01 -18.32 -3.50
C LEU A 321 13.65 -18.82 -2.11
N VAL A 322 13.64 -20.13 -1.94
CA VAL A 322 13.49 -20.80 -0.64
C VAL A 322 14.74 -21.61 -0.37
N ARG A 323 15.34 -21.41 0.80
CA ARG A 323 16.39 -22.27 1.32
C ARG A 323 15.79 -23.19 2.37
N THR A 324 15.94 -24.49 2.16
CA THR A 324 15.48 -25.53 3.07
C THR A 324 16.68 -26.33 3.56
N ARG A 325 16.87 -26.39 4.88
CA ARG A 325 17.77 -27.34 5.53
C ARG A 325 16.94 -28.49 6.07
N LEU A 326 17.33 -29.70 5.71
CA LEU A 326 16.63 -30.91 6.12
C LEU A 326 17.59 -32.01 6.54
N VAL A 327 17.07 -32.93 7.34
CA VAL A 327 17.76 -34.13 7.81
C VAL A 327 16.99 -35.34 7.31
N LEU A 328 17.72 -36.24 6.66
CA LEU A 328 17.23 -37.49 6.10
C LEU A 328 17.76 -38.63 6.97
N SER A 329 16.92 -39.63 7.27
CA SER A 329 17.36 -40.84 7.95
C SER A 329 16.71 -42.09 7.37
N GLY A 330 17.42 -43.21 7.43
CA GLY A 330 16.91 -44.48 6.92
C GLY A 330 17.97 -45.58 6.90
N THR A 331 17.53 -46.79 6.60
CA THR A 331 18.37 -47.98 6.45
C THR A 331 18.67 -48.22 4.97
N ASP A 332 19.96 -48.27 4.62
CA ASP A 332 20.40 -48.52 3.24
C ASP A 332 20.10 -49.98 2.83
N ARG A 333 19.01 -50.18 2.09
CA ARG A 333 18.56 -51.49 1.57
C ARG A 333 18.65 -51.60 0.05
N GLY A 334 18.74 -50.47 -0.66
CA GLY A 334 18.83 -50.42 -2.11
C GLY A 334 20.20 -50.05 -2.66
N GLY A 335 21.18 -49.76 -1.81
CA GLY A 335 22.49 -49.25 -2.20
C GLY A 335 22.49 -47.72 -2.32
N VAL A 336 23.67 -47.14 -2.27
CA VAL A 336 23.89 -45.68 -2.33
C VAL A 336 24.96 -45.40 -3.37
N LEU A 337 24.69 -44.44 -4.27
CA LEU A 337 25.56 -44.13 -5.40
C LEU A 337 25.84 -45.39 -6.24
N TRP A 338 27.09 -45.83 -6.34
CA TRP A 338 27.52 -47.07 -7.01
C TRP A 338 27.85 -48.21 -6.04
N TYR A 339 27.63 -48.03 -4.73
CA TYR A 339 27.89 -49.06 -3.73
C TYR A 339 26.69 -49.99 -3.54
N PRO A 340 26.92 -51.29 -3.28
CA PRO A 340 25.86 -52.23 -2.93
C PRO A 340 25.24 -51.87 -1.57
N PRO A 341 24.01 -52.36 -1.28
CA PRO A 341 23.33 -52.09 -0.01
C PRO A 341 24.13 -52.62 1.17
N THR A 342 24.27 -51.79 2.21
CA THR A 342 25.05 -52.10 3.41
C THR A 342 24.19 -52.64 4.56
N GLY A 343 22.87 -52.41 4.53
CA GLY A 343 21.95 -52.74 5.62
C GLY A 343 22.11 -51.85 6.86
N ARG A 344 22.92 -50.79 6.81
CA ARG A 344 23.20 -49.91 7.95
C ARG A 344 22.26 -48.71 7.94
N HIS A 345 21.93 -48.22 9.13
CA HIS A 345 21.19 -46.98 9.31
C HIS A 345 22.14 -45.77 9.20
N ALA A 346 21.68 -44.71 8.54
CA ALA A 346 22.39 -43.43 8.47
C ALA A 346 21.43 -42.25 8.61
N THR A 347 21.95 -41.15 9.17
CA THR A 347 21.26 -39.87 9.31
C THR A 347 22.15 -38.77 8.74
N PHE A 348 21.70 -38.06 7.72
CA PHE A 348 22.53 -37.09 6.99
C PHE A 348 21.76 -35.82 6.65
N ALA A 349 22.45 -34.69 6.67
CA ALA A 349 21.87 -33.39 6.38
C ALA A 349 21.86 -33.11 4.86
N ALA A 350 20.92 -32.27 4.42
CA ALA A 350 20.92 -31.69 3.09
C ALA A 350 20.49 -30.23 3.14
N GLU A 351 21.04 -29.42 2.23
CA GLU A 351 20.66 -28.03 2.04
C GLU A 351 20.23 -27.81 0.60
N PHE A 352 19.02 -27.30 0.43
CA PHE A 352 18.39 -27.08 -0.86
C PHE A 352 18.04 -25.61 -1.03
N MET A 353 18.26 -25.09 -2.23
CA MET A 353 17.85 -23.78 -2.68
C MET A 353 16.93 -23.95 -3.90
N ASP A 354 15.68 -23.57 -3.71
CA ASP A 354 14.57 -23.79 -4.60
C ASP A 354 14.03 -22.46 -5.12
N ARG A 355 13.91 -22.31 -6.44
CA ARG A 355 13.28 -21.13 -7.06
C ARG A 355 11.86 -21.45 -7.47
N PHE A 356 10.92 -20.58 -7.09
CA PHE A 356 9.51 -20.71 -7.42
C PHE A 356 9.07 -19.64 -8.43
N SER A 357 8.21 -20.03 -9.36
CA SER A 357 7.50 -19.10 -10.25
C SER A 357 6.06 -19.53 -10.40
N LYS A 358 5.13 -18.57 -10.22
CA LYS A 358 3.67 -18.82 -10.26
C LYS A 358 3.24 -19.98 -9.34
N GLY A 359 3.85 -20.07 -8.14
CA GLY A 359 3.55 -21.11 -7.16
C GLY A 359 4.14 -22.50 -7.46
N ARG A 360 4.98 -22.64 -8.50
CA ARG A 360 5.64 -23.90 -8.86
C ARG A 360 7.15 -23.81 -8.82
N LEU A 361 7.80 -24.88 -8.42
CA LEU A 361 9.25 -25.05 -8.44
C LEU A 361 9.75 -25.07 -9.89
N ILE A 362 10.66 -24.15 -10.22
CA ILE A 362 11.26 -24.05 -11.56
C ILE A 362 12.76 -24.35 -11.57
N GLU A 363 13.46 -24.15 -10.45
CA GLU A 363 14.88 -24.48 -10.33
C GLU A 363 15.15 -25.06 -8.95
N HIS A 364 16.04 -26.06 -8.91
CA HIS A 364 16.55 -26.64 -7.68
C HIS A 364 18.07 -26.68 -7.74
N SER A 365 18.70 -26.41 -6.60
CA SER A 365 20.12 -26.64 -6.42
C SER A 365 20.39 -27.02 -4.97
N GLY A 366 21.16 -28.08 -4.75
CA GLY A 366 21.55 -28.45 -3.42
C GLY A 366 22.10 -29.87 -3.35
N GLU A 367 22.70 -30.19 -2.21
CA GLU A 367 23.41 -31.44 -1.98
C GLU A 367 23.14 -31.94 -0.57
N ALA A 368 23.17 -33.26 -0.45
CA ALA A 368 23.27 -33.93 0.83
C ALA A 368 24.74 -34.03 1.25
N ASP A 369 24.99 -34.07 2.56
CA ASP A 369 26.32 -34.34 3.13
C ASP A 369 26.72 -35.79 2.84
N THR A 370 27.24 -35.99 1.64
CA THR A 370 27.57 -37.30 1.11
C THR A 370 28.79 -37.89 1.82
N GLY A 371 29.72 -37.05 2.30
CA GLY A 371 30.87 -37.50 3.07
C GLY A 371 30.44 -38.11 4.41
N ASP A 372 29.58 -37.41 5.14
CA ASP A 372 29.04 -37.93 6.39
C ASP A 372 28.20 -39.19 6.17
N LEU A 373 27.40 -39.23 5.10
CA LEU A 373 26.64 -40.41 4.71
C LEU A 373 27.55 -41.63 4.48
N LEU A 374 28.58 -41.50 3.64
CA LEU A 374 29.50 -42.61 3.33
C LEU A 374 30.25 -43.08 4.58
N ARG A 375 30.66 -42.15 5.44
CA ARG A 375 31.31 -42.45 6.73
C ARG A 375 30.43 -43.30 7.64
N GLN A 376 29.14 -42.97 7.78
CA GLN A 376 28.21 -43.73 8.62
C GLN A 376 27.94 -45.14 8.06
N LEU A 377 27.90 -45.28 6.74
CA LEU A 377 27.75 -46.57 6.06
C LEU A 377 29.05 -47.39 6.06
N GLY A 378 30.19 -46.79 6.41
CA GLY A 378 31.51 -47.45 6.38
C GLY A 378 32.06 -47.63 4.97
N LEU A 379 31.68 -46.74 4.06
CA LEU A 379 32.09 -46.72 2.67
C LEU A 379 33.18 -45.68 2.45
N PRO A 380 34.14 -45.91 1.54
CA PRO A 380 35.18 -44.93 1.27
C PRO A 380 34.65 -43.77 0.41
N GLU A 381 35.17 -42.57 0.65
CA GLU A 381 34.99 -41.41 -0.24
C GLU A 381 35.84 -41.62 -1.50
N THR A 382 35.27 -42.25 -2.52
CA THR A 382 35.90 -42.38 -3.83
C THR A 382 35.10 -41.60 -4.89
N HIS A 383 35.73 -41.23 -6.00
CA HIS A 383 35.01 -40.67 -7.14
C HIS A 383 34.31 -41.77 -7.92
N ALA A 384 33.28 -41.39 -8.69
CA ALA A 384 32.52 -42.31 -9.52
C ALA A 384 33.46 -43.17 -10.39
N PRO A 385 33.26 -44.49 -10.47
CA PRO A 385 34.04 -45.31 -11.39
C PRO A 385 33.88 -44.76 -12.80
N SER A 386 34.99 -44.65 -13.54
CA SER A 386 34.96 -44.28 -14.96
C SER A 386 33.99 -45.22 -15.69
N PRO A 387 33.11 -44.69 -16.57
CA PRO A 387 32.25 -45.55 -17.37
C PRO A 387 33.13 -46.60 -18.08
N PRO A 388 32.67 -47.86 -18.20
CA PRO A 388 33.45 -48.87 -18.89
C PRO A 388 33.80 -48.34 -20.29
N ASP A 389 35.09 -48.36 -20.62
CA ASP A 389 35.56 -48.03 -21.97
C ASP A 389 34.76 -48.91 -22.96
N ALA A 390 34.03 -48.25 -23.86
CA ALA A 390 33.12 -48.87 -24.81
C ALA A 390 33.86 -49.58 -25.94
#